data_AF-A0A1M2W7H6-F1
#
_entry.id   AF-A0A1M2W7H6-F1
#
_cell.length_a   1.000
_cell.length_b   1.000
_cell.length_c   1.000
_cell.angle_alpha   90.00
_cell.angle_beta   90.00
_cell.angle_gamma   90.00
#
_symmetry.space_group_name_H-M   'P 1'
#
loop_
_entity.id
_entity.type
_entity.pdbx_description
1 polymer ?
#
loop_
_entity_poly.entity_id
_entity_poly.type
_entity_poly.pdbx_seq_one_letter_code
_entity_poly.pdbx_strand_id
1 'polypeptide(L)'
;SDMEARPIVNVDVFRLILAYLPHRELLMMALASKFSREEATQHLLMRPMSLLRNHKLLTFCQFALTGDLSKLSYLRELTIKLVKEPFSSEDRAMVARVLAHCVNLRRLGILWCDMFIMDEPVSGIPEAISALPSLAYLTVQMHHDDQQIRDVLIRMVLHAKASLRGLHLPMFGDGLSRVEVLRDLARVHSHLEDFTLQFSTFTAPGVTFSAVRNLHLILEKNLPQLRDVYNTFPNVHELTIDYYMHLGETPPNAARVEDQRNGSCWPSLDLLCACPLIIRALGIVCPVRRLSLGFCDYDLDEEITETVSRLRPSKLTLDLRCGPDWVVPLAHPSLMLHSSRDAGVKHLFVKKTLTGSRRSPATTSSFMDWILPLLFTARVELLHVAISKSFESDSDDPQEVLESARAVIASSNGPDIDAEALAGDLARACASIRTVAITIAPIGHTVWSVDRADGEARVVKLDAFEGRRVWD
;
A
#
# COMPACT_ATOMS: atom_id res chain seq x y z
N SER A 1 48.92 1.29 40.76
CA SER A 1 47.50 1.63 40.49
C SER A 1 47.36 1.69 38.99
N ASP A 2 47.30 0.53 38.36
CA ASP A 2 47.13 0.43 36.90
C ASP A 2 45.69 0.81 36.58
N MET A 3 45.51 1.95 35.91
CA MET A 3 44.23 2.27 35.29
C MET A 3 44.04 1.29 34.14
N GLU A 4 43.23 0.25 34.35
CA GLU A 4 42.76 -0.63 33.29
C GLU A 4 42.18 0.24 32.16
N ALA A 5 42.77 0.11 30.97
CA ALA A 5 42.31 0.80 29.78
C ALA A 5 40.88 0.33 29.47
N ARG A 6 39.90 1.25 29.60
CA ARG A 6 38.51 0.95 29.24
C ARG A 6 38.46 0.61 27.74
N PRO A 7 37.79 -0.47 27.33
CA PRO A 7 37.66 -0.80 25.93
C PRO A 7 36.96 0.34 25.18
N ILE A 8 37.64 0.90 24.19
CA ILE A 8 37.12 1.98 23.34
C ILE A 8 36.46 1.32 22.13
N VAL A 9 35.13 1.43 22.03
CA VAL A 9 34.40 1.00 20.84
C VAL A 9 34.68 2.01 19.72
N ASN A 10 35.11 1.53 18.56
CA ASN A 10 35.31 2.35 17.37
C ASN A 10 33.97 3.01 16.94
N VAL A 11 34.01 4.28 16.52
CA VAL A 11 32.80 5.06 16.17
C VAL A 11 32.02 4.44 15.01
N ASP A 12 32.69 3.86 14.01
CA ASP A 12 32.03 3.20 12.89
C ASP A 12 31.32 1.92 13.34
N VAL A 13 31.94 1.16 14.24
CA VAL A 13 31.30 -0.01 14.89
C VAL A 13 30.09 0.44 15.71
N PHE A 14 30.20 1.55 16.44
CA PHE A 14 29.08 2.11 17.20
C PHE A 14 27.92 2.53 16.29
N ARG A 15 28.19 3.25 15.18
CA ARG A 15 27.18 3.61 14.17
C ARG A 15 26.55 2.40 13.52
N LEU A 16 27.32 1.36 13.25
CA LEU A 16 26.81 0.10 12.73
C LEU A 16 25.82 -0.52 13.73
N ILE A 17 26.18 -0.58 15.02
CA ILE A 17 25.27 -1.05 16.07
C ILE A 17 23.98 -0.22 16.08
N LEU A 18 24.07 1.11 16.12
CA LEU A 18 22.90 2.00 16.10
C LEU A 18 22.01 1.79 14.88
N ALA A 19 22.58 1.53 13.70
CA ALA A 19 21.81 1.27 12.48
C ALA A 19 20.85 0.08 12.64
N TYR A 20 21.24 -0.95 13.40
CA TYR A 20 20.44 -2.15 13.63
C TYR A 20 19.54 -2.11 14.88
N LEU A 21 19.72 -1.14 15.78
CA LEU A 21 18.89 -1.06 16.99
C LEU A 21 17.43 -0.72 16.67
N PRO A 22 16.43 -1.38 17.28
CA PRO A 22 15.03 -0.95 17.23
C PRO A 22 14.85 0.50 17.68
N HIS A 23 13.77 1.16 17.21
CA HIS A 23 13.51 2.57 17.52
C HIS A 23 13.54 2.88 19.03
N ARG A 24 12.93 2.00 19.85
CA ARG A 24 12.93 2.12 21.31
C ARG A 24 14.33 2.09 21.91
N GLU A 25 15.18 1.19 21.44
CA GLU A 25 16.55 1.05 21.95
C GLU A 25 17.43 2.23 21.52
N LEU A 26 17.24 2.77 20.31
CA LEU A 26 17.88 4.02 19.89
C LEU A 26 17.53 5.19 20.82
N LEU A 27 16.26 5.32 21.23
CA LEU A 27 15.85 6.35 22.18
C LEU A 27 16.55 6.17 23.53
N MET A 28 16.69 4.94 24.01
CA MET A 28 17.43 4.65 25.25
C MET A 28 18.92 4.99 25.10
N MET A 29 19.53 4.66 23.96
CA MET A 29 20.92 5.01 23.66
C MET A 29 21.14 6.54 23.64
N ALA A 30 20.16 7.31 23.19
CA ALA A 30 20.25 8.77 23.17
C ALA A 30 20.30 9.40 24.58
N LEU A 31 19.92 8.65 25.62
CA LEU A 31 19.97 9.09 27.01
C LEU A 31 21.32 8.79 27.69
N ALA A 32 22.15 7.91 27.11
CA ALA A 32 23.35 7.39 27.77
C ALA A 32 24.48 8.42 27.89
N SER A 33 24.71 9.24 26.85
CA SER A 33 25.75 10.28 26.83
C SER A 33 25.45 11.35 25.79
N LYS A 34 26.17 12.48 25.81
CA LYS A 34 26.07 13.51 24.75
C LYS A 34 26.45 12.96 23.37
N PHE A 35 27.55 12.22 23.28
CA PHE A 35 27.98 11.59 22.02
C PHE A 35 26.95 10.59 21.51
N SER A 36 26.48 9.68 22.38
CA SER A 36 25.43 8.72 22.02
C SER A 36 24.13 9.40 21.60
N ARG A 37 23.79 10.55 22.19
CA ARG A 37 22.63 11.36 21.79
C ARG A 37 22.76 11.91 20.38
N GLU A 38 23.91 12.48 20.03
CA GLU A 38 24.17 13.04 18.71
C GLU A 38 24.08 11.95 17.63
N GLU A 39 24.79 10.83 17.83
CA GLU A 39 24.78 9.69 16.90
C GLU A 39 23.40 9.03 16.82
N ALA A 40 22.75 8.76 17.96
CA ALA A 40 21.40 8.18 17.96
C ALA A 40 20.38 9.12 17.31
N THR A 41 20.48 10.44 17.50
CA THR A 41 19.61 11.43 16.85
C THR A 41 19.77 11.38 15.34
N GLN A 42 21.01 11.29 14.83
CA GLN A 42 21.27 11.12 13.40
C GLN A 42 20.57 9.85 12.87
N HIS A 43 20.74 8.70 13.53
CA HIS A 43 20.09 7.46 13.12
C HIS A 43 18.56 7.51 13.22
N LEU A 44 18.00 8.21 14.22
CA LEU A 44 16.56 8.42 14.35
C LEU A 44 16.01 9.29 13.20
N LEU A 45 16.74 10.34 12.79
CA LEU A 45 16.34 11.23 11.69
C LEU A 45 16.51 10.58 10.31
N MET A 46 17.45 9.65 10.15
CA MET A 46 17.60 8.89 8.89
C MET A 46 16.48 7.87 8.65
N ARG A 47 15.68 7.54 9.68
CA ARG A 47 14.53 6.65 9.58
C ARG A 47 13.26 7.42 9.17
N PRO A 48 12.26 6.73 8.58
CA PRO A 48 10.96 7.33 8.33
C PRO A 48 10.37 7.92 9.61
N MET A 49 10.01 9.20 9.55
CA MET A 49 9.43 9.92 10.68
C MET A 49 7.97 10.25 10.42
N SER A 50 7.08 9.89 11.34
CA SER A 50 5.65 10.21 11.28
C SER A 50 5.26 11.10 12.46
N LEU A 51 4.78 12.31 12.15
CA LEU A 51 4.36 13.32 13.11
C LEU A 51 2.83 13.41 13.10
N LEU A 52 2.21 12.88 14.17
CA LEU A 52 0.76 12.81 14.33
C LEU A 52 0.24 13.98 15.18
N ARG A 53 -0.64 14.81 14.61
CA ARG A 53 -1.25 16.01 15.21
C ARG A 53 -0.28 17.19 15.39
N ASN A 54 -0.86 18.38 15.57
CA ASN A 54 -0.17 19.66 15.71
C ASN A 54 0.94 19.64 16.77
N HIS A 55 0.63 19.19 17.99
CA HIS A 55 1.59 19.25 19.11
C HIS A 55 2.88 18.45 18.85
N LYS A 56 2.82 17.30 18.17
CA LYS A 56 4.03 16.52 17.83
C LYS A 56 4.86 17.24 16.77
N LEU A 57 4.20 17.84 15.77
CA LEU A 57 4.89 18.65 14.77
C LEU A 57 5.60 19.84 15.40
N LEU A 58 4.93 20.59 16.29
CA LEU A 58 5.53 21.74 16.96
C LEU A 58 6.66 21.35 17.91
N THR A 59 6.47 20.28 18.69
CA THR A 59 7.54 19.75 19.56
C THR A 59 8.77 19.34 18.73
N PHE A 60 8.54 18.70 17.57
CA PHE A 60 9.62 18.37 16.64
C PHE A 60 10.29 19.62 16.09
N CYS A 61 9.52 20.64 15.69
CA CYS A 61 10.09 21.89 15.18
C CYS A 61 10.93 22.62 16.22
N GLN A 62 10.44 22.71 17.46
CA GLN A 62 11.19 23.25 18.60
C GLN A 62 12.48 22.46 18.82
N PHE A 63 12.40 21.13 18.89
CA PHE A 63 13.57 20.27 18.99
C PHE A 63 14.57 20.52 17.84
N ALA A 64 14.07 20.59 16.61
CA ALA A 64 14.86 20.82 15.41
C ALA A 64 15.63 22.15 15.48
N LEU A 65 14.97 23.21 15.94
CA LEU A 65 15.51 24.56 15.99
C LEU A 65 16.36 24.87 17.23
N THR A 66 16.28 24.07 18.30
CA THR A 66 17.03 24.30 19.56
C THR A 66 18.50 23.85 19.50
N GLY A 67 19.02 23.49 18.32
CA GLY A 67 20.41 23.04 18.15
C GLY A 67 20.96 23.32 16.76
N ASP A 68 21.98 22.57 16.37
CA ASP A 68 22.53 22.67 15.02
C ASP A 68 21.50 22.22 13.96
N LEU A 69 21.19 23.11 13.02
CA LEU A 69 20.26 22.86 11.92
C LEU A 69 20.82 21.85 10.91
N SER A 70 22.14 21.62 10.91
CA SER A 70 22.78 20.61 10.06
C SER A 70 22.19 19.21 10.26
N LYS A 71 21.64 18.92 11.45
CA LYS A 71 21.00 17.63 11.75
C LYS A 71 19.77 17.37 10.87
N LEU A 72 19.08 18.40 10.39
CA LEU A 72 17.95 18.25 9.48
C LEU A 72 18.37 17.74 8.10
N SER A 73 19.66 17.82 7.76
CA SER A 73 20.20 17.19 6.56
C SER A 73 20.21 15.65 6.63
N TYR A 74 20.00 15.05 7.81
CA TYR A 74 19.85 13.60 7.94
C TYR A 74 18.43 13.13 7.63
N LEU A 75 17.43 14.02 7.65
CA LEU A 75 16.04 13.66 7.42
C LEU A 75 15.82 13.26 5.97
N ARG A 76 15.40 12.01 5.75
CA ARG A 76 15.14 11.46 4.41
C ARG A 76 13.66 11.31 4.09
N GLU A 77 12.85 11.03 5.10
CA GLU A 77 11.42 10.81 4.96
C GLU A 77 10.66 11.40 6.14
N LEU A 78 9.67 12.22 5.82
CA LEU A 78 8.81 12.89 6.79
C LEU A 78 7.36 12.74 6.38
N THR A 79 6.52 12.27 7.28
CA THR A 79 5.08 12.24 7.13
C THR A 79 4.42 13.06 8.23
N ILE A 80 3.59 14.02 7.86
CA ILE A 80 2.81 14.85 8.75
C ILE A 80 1.34 14.41 8.62
N LYS A 81 0.68 14.06 9.74
CA LYS A 81 -0.68 13.50 9.74
C LYS A 81 -1.62 14.22 10.70
N LEU A 82 -2.89 14.35 10.30
CA LEU A 82 -4.03 14.75 11.16
C LEU A 82 -3.84 16.11 11.87
N VAL A 83 -3.49 17.15 11.11
CA VAL A 83 -3.46 18.52 11.62
C VAL A 83 -4.87 19.09 11.53
N LYS A 84 -5.59 19.07 12.64
CA LYS A 84 -7.00 19.52 12.70
C LYS A 84 -7.16 20.98 13.11
N GLU A 85 -6.22 21.48 13.90
CA GLU A 85 -6.28 22.83 14.43
C GLU A 85 -5.50 23.77 13.52
N PRO A 86 -5.97 25.01 13.30
CA PRO A 86 -5.19 26.01 12.59
C PRO A 86 -3.92 26.33 13.37
N PHE A 87 -2.83 26.55 12.65
CA PHE A 87 -1.58 27.02 13.24
C PHE A 87 -1.59 28.54 13.38
N SER A 88 -0.96 29.03 14.46
CA SER A 88 -0.60 30.45 14.54
C SER A 88 0.36 30.81 13.40
N SER A 89 0.51 32.11 13.11
CA SER A 89 1.50 32.57 12.11
C SER A 89 2.94 32.20 12.53
N GLU A 90 3.25 32.26 13.82
CA GLU A 90 4.55 31.86 14.38
C GLU A 90 4.82 30.36 14.20
N ASP A 91 3.83 29.52 14.51
CA ASP A 91 3.93 28.08 14.32
C ASP A 91 4.18 27.70 12.85
N ARG A 92 3.49 28.37 11.91
CA ARG A 92 3.71 28.15 10.47
C ARG A 92 5.11 28.55 10.03
N ALA A 93 5.56 29.73 10.44
CA ALA A 93 6.92 30.18 10.16
C ALA A 93 7.97 29.21 10.73
N MET A 94 7.70 28.64 11.91
CA MET A 94 8.54 27.62 12.53
C MET A 94 8.61 26.36 11.66
N VAL A 95 7.48 25.85 11.19
CA VAL A 95 7.43 24.65 10.32
C VAL A 95 8.09 24.92 8.97
N ALA A 96 7.77 26.04 8.31
CA ALA A 96 8.38 26.44 7.04
C ALA A 96 9.91 26.54 7.16
N ARG A 97 10.41 27.13 8.25
CA ARG A 97 11.84 27.22 8.53
C ARG A 97 12.49 25.84 8.68
N VAL A 98 11.84 24.90 9.38
CA VAL A 98 12.35 23.53 9.50
C VAL A 98 12.39 22.85 8.14
N LEU A 99 11.31 22.91 7.36
CA LEU A 99 11.24 22.31 6.02
C LEU A 99 12.33 22.89 5.10
N ALA A 100 12.59 24.19 5.13
CA ALA A 100 13.63 24.83 4.34
C ALA A 100 15.05 24.29 4.61
N HIS A 101 15.30 23.70 5.80
CA HIS A 101 16.59 23.11 6.16
C HIS A 101 16.66 21.59 5.90
N CYS A 102 15.55 20.96 5.51
CA CYS A 102 15.49 19.54 5.17
C CYS A 102 16.00 19.28 3.74
N VAL A 103 17.20 19.77 3.41
CA VAL A 103 17.79 19.77 2.05
C VAL A 103 17.93 18.38 1.41
N ASN A 104 17.91 17.35 2.24
CA ASN A 104 18.15 15.95 1.91
C ASN A 104 16.88 15.08 1.99
N LEU A 105 15.73 15.72 2.24
CA LEU A 105 14.43 15.07 2.31
C LEU A 105 14.04 14.58 0.91
N ARG A 106 13.82 13.27 0.81
CA ARG A 106 13.48 12.59 -0.45
C ARG A 106 11.99 12.26 -0.54
N ARG A 107 11.32 12.07 0.60
CA ARG A 107 9.91 11.71 0.68
C ARG A 107 9.19 12.63 1.67
N LEU A 108 8.12 13.26 1.24
CA LEU A 108 7.26 14.08 2.08
C LEU A 108 5.80 13.61 1.94
N GLY A 109 5.19 13.22 3.05
CA GLY A 109 3.77 12.92 3.15
C GLY A 109 3.05 14.00 3.96
N ILE A 110 1.96 14.54 3.43
CA ILE A 110 1.06 15.48 4.10
C ILE A 110 -0.34 14.88 4.05
N LEU A 111 -0.75 14.23 5.14
CA LEU A 111 -1.98 13.44 5.17
C LEU A 111 -3.00 14.09 6.10
N TRP A 112 -4.16 14.45 5.54
CA TRP A 112 -5.29 15.00 6.28
C TRP A 112 -4.91 16.27 7.06
N CYS A 113 -4.29 17.21 6.35
CA CYS A 113 -3.74 18.44 6.91
C CYS A 113 -4.25 19.66 6.11
N ASP A 114 -5.55 19.77 5.88
CA ASP A 114 -6.15 20.82 5.05
C ASP A 114 -5.72 22.22 5.52
N MET A 115 -5.84 22.47 6.83
CA MET A 115 -5.45 23.74 7.47
C MET A 115 -3.94 24.05 7.41
N PHE A 116 -3.12 23.05 7.12
CA PHE A 116 -1.67 23.22 6.96
C PHE A 116 -1.31 23.94 5.65
N ILE A 117 -2.19 23.86 4.65
CA ILE A 117 -1.98 24.38 3.30
C ILE A 117 -2.86 25.62 3.02
N MET A 118 -4.05 25.73 3.64
CA MET A 118 -5.07 26.73 3.29
C MET A 118 -4.69 28.20 3.50
N ASP A 119 -3.81 28.52 4.46
CA ASP A 119 -3.87 29.85 5.07
C ASP A 119 -2.78 30.82 4.55
N GLU A 120 -3.23 31.72 3.65
CA GLU A 120 -2.67 33.01 3.18
C GLU A 120 -1.20 33.06 2.67
N PRO A 121 -0.84 34.05 1.81
CA PRO A 121 0.48 34.15 1.17
C PRO A 121 1.67 34.28 2.14
N VAL A 122 1.43 34.35 3.45
CA VAL A 122 2.44 34.58 4.49
C VAL A 122 2.95 33.27 5.11
N SER A 123 2.25 32.14 4.94
CA SER A 123 2.62 30.89 5.64
C SER A 123 3.98 30.33 5.23
N GLY A 124 4.42 30.56 3.98
CA GLY A 124 5.72 30.12 3.47
C GLY A 124 5.90 28.60 3.39
N ILE A 125 4.91 27.80 3.79
CA ILE A 125 4.99 26.33 3.83
C ILE A 125 4.98 25.76 2.41
N PRO A 126 4.03 26.11 1.51
CA PRO A 126 4.07 25.67 0.12
C PRO A 126 5.40 26.05 -0.55
N GLU A 127 5.88 27.28 -0.34
CA GLU A 127 7.16 27.76 -0.88
C GLU A 127 8.35 26.97 -0.33
N ALA A 128 8.35 26.65 0.97
CA ALA A 128 9.41 25.84 1.57
C ALA A 128 9.43 24.42 0.98
N ILE A 129 8.26 23.82 0.75
CA ILE A 129 8.14 22.49 0.13
C ILE A 129 8.62 22.55 -1.33
N SER A 130 8.18 23.53 -2.11
CA SER A 130 8.63 23.73 -3.49
C SER A 130 10.15 23.96 -3.56
N ALA A 131 10.76 24.57 -2.54
CA ALA A 131 12.20 24.84 -2.51
C ALA A 131 13.07 23.62 -2.17
N LEU A 132 12.49 22.48 -1.73
CA LEU A 132 13.23 21.28 -1.36
C LEU A 132 13.98 20.70 -2.58
N PRO A 133 15.32 20.69 -2.59
CA PRO A 133 16.09 20.36 -3.79
C PRO A 133 16.18 18.86 -4.06
N SER A 134 15.97 18.02 -3.04
CA SER A 134 16.14 16.56 -3.12
C SER A 134 14.80 15.80 -3.08
N LEU A 135 13.67 16.51 -3.07
CA LEU A 135 12.36 15.89 -2.93
C LEU A 135 12.06 15.05 -4.18
N ALA A 136 11.90 13.74 -3.99
CA ALA A 136 11.63 12.80 -5.08
C ALA A 136 10.19 12.27 -5.04
N TYR A 137 9.58 12.19 -3.85
CA TYR A 137 8.22 11.71 -3.66
C TYR A 137 7.43 12.70 -2.81
N LEU A 138 6.27 13.11 -3.31
CA LEU A 138 5.33 13.94 -2.59
C LEU A 138 3.97 13.24 -2.55
N THR A 139 3.48 12.99 -1.34
CA THR A 139 2.14 12.45 -1.10
C THR A 139 1.32 13.48 -0.36
N VAL A 140 0.17 13.83 -0.91
CA VAL A 140 -0.76 14.75 -0.30
C VAL A 140 -2.13 14.09 -0.25
N GLN A 141 -2.77 14.10 0.92
CA GLN A 141 -4.14 13.62 1.10
C GLN A 141 -4.91 14.64 1.93
N MET A 142 -6.14 14.94 1.56
CA MET A 142 -6.96 16.00 2.18
C MET A 142 -8.26 15.40 2.74
N HIS A 143 -8.84 16.03 3.78
CA HIS A 143 -10.17 15.68 4.27
C HIS A 143 -11.27 16.33 3.44
N HIS A 144 -11.01 17.53 2.95
CA HIS A 144 -12.00 18.33 2.25
C HIS A 144 -11.61 18.54 0.79
N ASP A 145 -12.58 18.38 -0.10
CA ASP A 145 -12.47 18.85 -1.48
C ASP A 145 -12.67 20.38 -1.50
N ASP A 146 -11.57 21.11 -1.31
CA ASP A 146 -11.56 22.57 -1.42
C ASP A 146 -10.72 23.02 -2.62
N GLN A 147 -11.32 23.83 -3.50
CA GLN A 147 -10.67 24.31 -4.73
C GLN A 147 -9.43 25.17 -4.44
N GLN A 148 -9.45 26.01 -3.39
CA GLN A 148 -8.34 26.88 -3.05
C GLN A 148 -7.13 26.06 -2.60
N ILE A 149 -7.34 25.00 -1.80
CA ILE A 149 -6.26 24.07 -1.44
C ILE A 149 -5.67 23.44 -2.70
N ARG A 150 -6.52 22.97 -3.62
CA ARG A 150 -6.08 22.35 -4.86
C ARG A 150 -5.23 23.29 -5.70
N ASP A 151 -5.64 24.55 -5.83
CA ASP A 151 -4.87 25.55 -6.58
C ASP A 151 -3.50 25.82 -5.93
N VAL A 152 -3.43 25.86 -4.59
CA VAL A 152 -2.16 25.99 -3.86
C VAL A 152 -1.27 24.76 -4.06
N LEU A 153 -1.83 23.55 -3.97
CA LEU A 153 -1.08 22.31 -4.17
C LEU A 153 -0.56 22.18 -5.60
N ILE A 154 -1.38 22.49 -6.60
CA ILE A 154 -0.96 22.48 -8.01
C ILE A 154 0.18 23.48 -8.21
N ARG A 155 0.04 24.72 -7.70
CA ARG A 155 1.10 25.73 -7.78
C ARG A 155 2.37 25.24 -7.09
N MET A 156 2.26 24.71 -5.87
CA MET A 156 3.39 24.17 -5.11
C MET A 156 4.15 23.09 -5.90
N VAL A 157 3.43 22.19 -6.55
CA VAL A 157 4.05 21.12 -7.36
C VAL A 157 4.66 21.66 -8.64
N LEU A 158 3.93 22.50 -9.39
CA LEU A 158 4.46 23.12 -10.62
C LEU A 158 5.70 24.00 -10.38
N HIS A 159 5.84 24.56 -9.18
CA HIS A 159 7.00 25.34 -8.76
C HIS A 159 8.05 24.53 -7.98
N ALA A 160 7.88 23.21 -7.84
CA ALA A 160 8.84 22.38 -7.15
C ALA A 160 10.19 22.41 -7.89
N LYS A 161 11.26 22.74 -7.15
CA LYS A 161 12.63 22.80 -7.64
C LYS A 161 13.17 21.42 -8.01
N ALA A 162 12.70 20.39 -7.31
CA ALA A 162 13.08 19.02 -7.58
C ALA A 162 12.20 18.40 -8.68
N SER A 163 12.81 17.54 -9.49
CA SER A 163 12.06 16.70 -10.43
C SER A 163 11.49 15.50 -9.68
N LEU A 164 10.17 15.53 -9.45
CA LEU A 164 9.48 14.46 -8.73
C LEU A 164 9.46 13.16 -9.55
N ARG A 165 9.73 12.05 -8.86
CA ARG A 165 9.58 10.68 -9.38
C ARG A 165 8.25 10.06 -8.94
N GLY A 166 7.75 10.45 -7.77
CA GLY A 166 6.45 10.01 -7.27
C GLY A 166 5.58 11.18 -6.84
N LEU A 167 4.31 11.13 -7.24
CA LEU A 167 3.35 12.19 -6.93
C LEU A 167 2.00 11.57 -6.64
N HIS A 168 1.48 11.83 -5.44
CA HIS A 168 0.10 11.55 -5.10
C HIS A 168 -0.57 12.88 -4.76
N LEU A 169 -1.48 13.32 -5.63
CA LEU A 169 -2.27 14.52 -5.43
C LEU A 169 -3.76 14.18 -5.42
N PRO A 170 -4.52 14.69 -4.44
CA PRO A 170 -5.95 14.54 -4.42
C PRO A 170 -6.54 15.58 -5.38
N MET A 171 -6.71 15.20 -6.64
CA MET A 171 -7.37 16.06 -7.63
C MET A 171 -8.88 15.84 -7.54
N PHE A 172 -9.59 16.53 -6.66
CA PHE A 172 -11.07 16.46 -6.57
C PHE A 172 -11.80 17.48 -7.48
N GLY A 173 -12.94 17.12 -8.10
CA GLY A 173 -13.74 18.02 -8.98
C GLY A 173 -13.82 17.64 -10.47
N ASP A 174 -14.85 18.15 -11.16
CA ASP A 174 -15.26 17.76 -12.52
C ASP A 174 -14.58 18.59 -13.64
N GLY A 175 -14.17 17.98 -14.76
CA GLY A 175 -14.05 18.67 -16.06
C GLY A 175 -12.65 18.89 -16.71
N LEU A 176 -12.69 19.66 -17.83
CA LEU A 176 -11.60 20.00 -18.77
C LEU A 176 -10.51 20.90 -18.20
N SER A 177 -10.78 21.62 -17.10
CA SER A 177 -9.82 22.53 -16.42
C SER A 177 -8.55 21.81 -15.95
N ARG A 178 -8.55 20.47 -15.99
CA ARG A 178 -7.43 19.63 -15.57
C ARG A 178 -6.51 19.19 -16.70
N VAL A 179 -6.94 19.28 -17.96
CA VAL A 179 -6.07 18.89 -19.08
C VAL A 179 -4.85 19.81 -19.11
N GLU A 180 -5.03 21.09 -18.82
CA GLU A 180 -3.94 22.07 -18.72
C GLU A 180 -3.01 21.74 -17.54
N VAL A 181 -3.57 21.43 -16.37
CA VAL A 181 -2.79 21.02 -15.19
C VAL A 181 -1.98 19.75 -15.47
N LEU A 182 -2.59 18.72 -16.05
CA LEU A 182 -1.90 17.48 -16.42
C LEU A 182 -0.82 17.73 -17.48
N ARG A 183 -1.07 18.63 -18.44
CA ARG A 183 -0.09 19.03 -19.45
C ARG A 183 1.11 19.75 -18.81
N ASP A 184 0.85 20.66 -17.88
CA ASP A 184 1.90 21.36 -17.14
C ASP A 184 2.68 20.41 -16.24
N LEU A 185 2.02 19.48 -15.55
CA LEU A 185 2.68 18.42 -14.78
C LEU A 185 3.55 17.53 -15.67
N ALA A 186 3.05 17.09 -16.83
CA ALA A 186 3.84 16.30 -17.78
C ALA A 186 5.07 17.06 -18.29
N ARG A 187 4.95 18.38 -18.46
CA ARG A 187 6.05 19.25 -18.90
C ARG A 187 7.10 19.47 -17.81
N VAL A 188 6.67 19.73 -16.57
CA VAL A 188 7.58 20.05 -15.44
C VAL A 188 8.18 18.78 -14.82
N HIS A 189 7.41 17.69 -14.78
CA HIS A 189 7.79 16.42 -14.15
C HIS A 189 7.76 15.26 -15.16
N SER A 190 8.53 15.38 -16.24
CA SER A 190 8.64 14.37 -17.29
C SER A 190 9.25 13.03 -16.83
N HIS A 191 9.86 12.99 -15.64
CA HIS A 191 10.45 11.81 -15.00
C HIS A 191 9.54 11.15 -13.95
N LEU A 192 8.26 11.49 -13.92
CA LEU A 192 7.32 10.89 -12.99
C LEU A 192 7.12 9.40 -13.29
N GLU A 193 7.47 8.54 -12.33
CA GLU A 193 7.40 7.07 -12.42
C GLU A 193 6.20 6.51 -11.65
N ASP A 194 5.80 7.16 -10.56
CA ASP A 194 4.70 6.78 -9.68
C ASP A 194 3.70 7.94 -9.59
N PHE A 195 2.45 7.68 -9.97
CA PHE A 195 1.43 8.71 -10.05
C PHE A 195 0.09 8.24 -9.50
N THR A 196 -0.40 8.90 -8.46
CA THR A 196 -1.79 8.75 -8.00
C THR A 196 -2.62 9.91 -8.48
N LEU A 197 -3.72 9.58 -9.15
CA LEU A 197 -4.72 10.51 -9.67
C LEU A 197 -6.09 10.19 -9.11
N GLN A 198 -6.72 11.20 -8.51
CA GLN A 198 -8.13 11.17 -8.15
C GLN A 198 -8.93 11.96 -9.17
N PHE A 199 -10.10 11.47 -9.58
CA PHE A 199 -11.01 12.24 -10.45
C PHE A 199 -12.43 11.68 -10.47
N SER A 200 -13.37 12.56 -10.76
CA SER A 200 -14.77 12.20 -11.04
C SER A 200 -14.99 11.82 -12.51
N THR A 201 -14.19 12.40 -13.42
CA THR A 201 -14.15 12.16 -14.87
C THR A 201 -12.72 12.33 -15.35
N PHE A 202 -12.23 11.44 -16.22
CA PHE A 202 -10.88 11.57 -16.78
C PHE A 202 -10.93 11.60 -18.30
N THR A 203 -10.43 12.71 -18.82
CA THR A 203 -10.09 12.93 -20.23
C THR A 203 -8.84 13.80 -20.24
N ALA A 204 -7.81 13.39 -20.96
CA ALA A 204 -6.55 14.13 -21.05
C ALA A 204 -5.98 14.11 -22.48
N PRO A 205 -6.75 14.59 -23.48
CA PRO A 205 -6.35 14.50 -24.87
C PRO A 205 -5.02 15.24 -25.12
N GLY A 206 -4.07 14.54 -25.73
CA GLY A 206 -2.75 15.08 -26.09
C GLY A 206 -1.78 15.24 -24.92
N VAL A 207 -2.10 14.70 -23.74
CA VAL A 207 -1.16 14.60 -22.62
C VAL A 207 -0.61 13.18 -22.56
N THR A 208 0.70 13.04 -22.33
CA THR A 208 1.34 11.72 -22.20
C THR A 208 2.41 11.77 -21.12
N PHE A 209 2.34 10.83 -20.18
CA PHE A 209 3.33 10.58 -19.15
C PHE A 209 4.07 9.28 -19.49
N SER A 210 5.10 9.39 -20.31
CA SER A 210 5.84 8.23 -20.81
C SER A 210 6.72 7.55 -19.76
N ALA A 211 7.05 8.24 -18.66
CA ALA A 211 7.86 7.68 -17.56
C ALA A 211 7.02 6.92 -16.52
N VAL A 212 5.70 7.15 -16.44
CA VAL A 212 4.85 6.52 -15.42
C VAL A 212 4.82 5.02 -15.63
N ARG A 213 5.14 4.28 -14.56
CA ARG A 213 5.13 2.82 -14.47
C ARG A 213 4.11 2.33 -13.46
N ASN A 214 3.92 3.09 -12.38
CA ASN A 214 2.96 2.80 -11.33
C ASN A 214 1.87 3.86 -11.37
N LEU A 215 0.65 3.45 -11.70
CA LEU A 215 -0.50 4.34 -11.80
C LEU A 215 -1.56 3.91 -10.80
N HIS A 216 -1.94 4.82 -9.92
CA HIS A 216 -3.04 4.62 -8.98
C HIS A 216 -4.18 5.57 -9.32
N LEU A 217 -5.31 5.01 -9.73
CA LEU A 217 -6.51 5.76 -10.07
C LEU A 217 -7.52 5.66 -8.93
N ILE A 218 -7.99 6.81 -8.45
CA ILE A 218 -9.06 6.90 -7.46
C ILE A 218 -10.27 7.51 -8.16
N LEU A 219 -11.26 6.65 -8.42
CA LEU A 219 -12.44 6.94 -9.22
C LEU A 219 -13.65 7.20 -8.30
N GLU A 220 -14.40 8.27 -8.56
CA GLU A 220 -15.57 8.63 -7.70
C GLU A 220 -16.93 8.41 -8.36
N LYS A 221 -17.11 8.85 -9.62
CA LYS A 221 -18.44 8.90 -10.25
C LYS A 221 -18.49 8.22 -11.61
N ASN A 222 -17.52 8.51 -12.47
CA ASN A 222 -17.52 8.00 -13.83
C ASN A 222 -16.25 7.21 -14.12
N LEU A 223 -16.44 6.11 -14.85
CA LEU A 223 -15.33 5.32 -15.36
C LEU A 223 -14.74 5.99 -16.60
N PRO A 224 -13.42 6.19 -16.65
CA PRO A 224 -12.77 6.69 -17.85
C PRO A 224 -12.85 5.67 -18.99
N GLN A 225 -12.69 6.15 -20.23
CA GLN A 225 -12.40 5.24 -21.32
C GLN A 225 -10.99 4.70 -21.14
N LEU A 226 -10.82 3.38 -21.18
CA LEU A 226 -9.52 2.74 -21.05
C LEU A 226 -8.51 3.26 -22.08
N ARG A 227 -8.98 3.57 -23.30
CA ARG A 227 -8.15 4.17 -24.36
C ARG A 227 -7.54 5.51 -23.95
N ASP A 228 -8.30 6.36 -23.24
CA ASP A 228 -7.79 7.66 -22.79
C ASP A 228 -6.72 7.48 -21.71
N VAL A 229 -6.94 6.54 -20.78
CA VAL A 229 -5.97 6.18 -19.74
C VAL A 229 -4.70 5.62 -20.38
N TYR A 230 -4.82 4.67 -21.31
CA TYR A 230 -3.71 4.06 -22.02
C TYR A 230 -2.91 5.08 -22.83
N ASN A 231 -3.57 5.96 -23.60
CA ASN A 231 -2.90 6.99 -24.39
C ASN A 231 -2.14 7.98 -23.50
N THR A 232 -2.67 8.26 -22.31
CA THR A 232 -2.02 9.15 -21.35
C THR A 232 -0.86 8.48 -20.63
N PHE A 233 -0.99 7.18 -20.31
CA PHE A 233 -0.01 6.40 -19.55
C PHE A 233 0.38 5.11 -20.30
N PRO A 234 1.08 5.21 -21.44
CA PRO A 234 1.28 4.06 -22.33
C PRO A 234 2.20 2.97 -21.76
N ASN A 235 3.01 3.29 -20.75
CA ASN A 235 4.05 2.42 -20.22
C ASN A 235 3.76 1.90 -18.79
N VAL A 236 2.49 1.90 -18.37
CA VAL A 236 2.11 1.38 -17.05
C VAL A 236 2.41 -0.11 -16.96
N HIS A 237 3.01 -0.53 -15.85
CA HIS A 237 3.22 -1.92 -15.47
C HIS A 237 2.41 -2.29 -14.24
N GLU A 238 2.20 -1.34 -13.32
CA GLU A 238 1.41 -1.54 -12.12
C GLU A 238 0.22 -0.57 -12.13
N LEU A 239 -0.99 -1.11 -12.14
CA LEU A 239 -2.24 -0.35 -12.17
C LEU A 239 -3.06 -0.68 -10.93
N THR A 240 -3.29 0.32 -10.08
CA THR A 240 -4.23 0.24 -8.96
C THR A 240 -5.44 1.11 -9.26
N ILE A 241 -6.65 0.60 -9.06
CA ILE A 241 -7.89 1.34 -9.28
C ILE A 241 -8.79 1.15 -8.07
N ASP A 242 -8.95 2.24 -7.32
CA ASP A 242 -9.95 2.35 -6.28
C ASP A 242 -11.20 3.01 -6.86
N TYR A 243 -12.36 2.44 -6.56
CA TYR A 243 -13.64 3.04 -6.93
C TYR A 243 -14.53 3.14 -5.71
N TYR A 244 -14.89 4.38 -5.36
CA TYR A 244 -15.81 4.64 -4.27
C TYR A 244 -17.25 4.40 -4.73
N MET A 245 -17.70 3.14 -4.72
CA MET A 245 -19.13 2.86 -4.92
C MET A 245 -19.92 3.29 -3.70
N HIS A 246 -20.94 4.11 -3.92
CA HIS A 246 -22.03 4.21 -2.97
C HIS A 246 -22.80 2.88 -2.98
N LEU A 247 -22.97 2.27 -1.81
CA LEU A 247 -23.65 0.97 -1.64
C LEU A 247 -25.01 1.00 -2.37
N GLY A 248 -25.17 0.13 -3.37
CA GLY A 248 -26.42 -0.05 -4.12
C GLY A 248 -26.41 0.50 -5.57
N GLU A 249 -25.38 1.25 -5.96
CA GLU A 249 -25.22 1.64 -7.37
C GLU A 249 -24.53 0.50 -8.14
N THR A 250 -25.24 -0.07 -9.12
CA THR A 250 -24.57 -0.93 -10.11
C THR A 250 -23.69 -0.05 -10.99
N PRO A 251 -22.44 -0.48 -11.30
CA PRO A 251 -21.59 0.24 -12.22
C PRO A 251 -22.37 0.54 -13.52
N PRO A 252 -22.22 1.72 -14.13
CA PRO A 252 -22.94 2.08 -15.34
C PRO A 252 -22.86 0.95 -16.37
N ASN A 253 -24.04 0.50 -16.80
CA ASN A 253 -24.26 -0.76 -17.52
C ASN A 253 -23.22 -1.03 -18.63
N ALA A 254 -22.71 -2.27 -18.67
CA ALA A 254 -21.71 -2.79 -19.61
C ALA A 254 -22.11 -2.81 -21.10
N ALA A 255 -23.19 -2.13 -21.48
CA ALA A 255 -23.67 -2.04 -22.86
C ALA A 255 -22.68 -1.36 -23.83
N ARG A 256 -21.55 -0.83 -23.33
CA ARG A 256 -20.46 -0.28 -24.15
C ARG A 256 -19.34 -1.26 -24.48
N VAL A 257 -19.41 -2.52 -24.06
CA VAL A 257 -18.31 -3.50 -24.22
C VAL A 257 -18.09 -3.92 -25.69
N GLU A 258 -19.11 -3.87 -26.55
CA GLU A 258 -18.96 -4.32 -27.94
C GLU A 258 -18.03 -3.43 -28.78
N ASP A 259 -18.01 -2.11 -28.54
CA ASP A 259 -17.14 -1.17 -29.26
C ASP A 259 -15.66 -1.26 -28.82
N GLN A 260 -15.36 -1.93 -27.70
CA GLN A 260 -14.02 -1.98 -27.11
C GLN A 260 -13.15 -3.14 -27.61
N ARG A 261 -13.68 -4.07 -28.42
CA ARG A 261 -12.89 -5.21 -28.94
C ARG A 261 -11.70 -4.82 -29.81
N ASN A 262 -11.70 -3.59 -30.35
CA ASN A 262 -10.60 -3.04 -31.15
C ASN A 262 -9.73 -2.02 -30.36
N GLY A 263 -9.95 -1.88 -29.06
CA GLY A 263 -9.27 -0.90 -28.21
C GLY A 263 -7.84 -1.29 -27.88
N SER A 264 -6.91 -0.36 -28.06
CA SER A 264 -5.54 -0.47 -27.55
C SER A 264 -5.54 -0.59 -26.02
N CYS A 265 -5.05 -1.71 -25.50
CA CYS A 265 -4.73 -1.92 -24.09
C CYS A 265 -3.21 -2.05 -23.93
N TRP A 266 -2.71 -2.07 -22.70
CA TRP A 266 -1.32 -2.40 -22.44
C TRP A 266 -0.98 -3.81 -22.94
N PRO A 267 0.24 -4.08 -23.43
CA PRO A 267 0.63 -5.42 -23.85
C PRO A 267 0.52 -6.45 -22.72
N SER A 268 0.87 -6.03 -21.50
CA SER A 268 0.77 -6.81 -20.27
C SER A 268 0.92 -5.89 -19.06
N LEU A 269 0.39 -6.29 -17.91
CA LEU A 269 0.63 -5.65 -16.62
C LEU A 269 1.38 -6.58 -15.67
N ASP A 270 2.31 -6.05 -14.89
CA ASP A 270 2.98 -6.76 -13.80
C ASP A 270 2.10 -6.86 -12.56
N LEU A 271 1.29 -5.83 -12.29
CA LEU A 271 0.32 -5.79 -11.20
C LEU A 271 -0.97 -5.10 -11.66
N LEU A 272 -2.12 -5.70 -11.37
CA LEU A 272 -3.42 -5.06 -11.41
C LEU A 272 -4.09 -5.22 -10.05
N CYS A 273 -4.42 -4.11 -9.40
CA CYS A 273 -5.21 -4.08 -8.17
C CYS A 273 -6.53 -3.34 -8.42
N ALA A 274 -7.64 -4.05 -8.53
CA ALA A 274 -8.95 -3.45 -8.77
C ALA A 274 -10.06 -4.47 -8.50
N CYS A 275 -11.26 -4.02 -8.13
CA CYS A 275 -12.38 -4.94 -7.98
C CYS A 275 -12.84 -5.51 -9.34
N PRO A 276 -13.35 -6.76 -9.40
CA PRO A 276 -13.71 -7.44 -10.65
C PRO A 276 -14.67 -6.63 -11.54
N LEU A 277 -15.64 -5.96 -10.92
CA LEU A 277 -16.62 -5.13 -11.61
C LEU A 277 -15.97 -3.98 -12.38
N ILE A 278 -14.94 -3.35 -11.80
CA ILE A 278 -14.23 -2.22 -12.42
C ILE A 278 -13.34 -2.68 -13.56
N ILE A 279 -12.66 -3.82 -13.39
CA ILE A 279 -11.87 -4.44 -14.45
C ILE A 279 -12.76 -4.76 -15.66
N ARG A 280 -13.95 -5.34 -15.41
CA ARG A 280 -14.95 -5.64 -16.44
C ARG A 280 -15.47 -4.38 -17.12
N ALA A 281 -15.85 -3.37 -16.34
CA ALA A 281 -16.42 -2.14 -16.87
C ALA A 281 -15.42 -1.29 -17.67
N LEU A 282 -14.13 -1.32 -17.31
CA LEU A 282 -13.06 -0.70 -18.09
C LEU A 282 -12.66 -1.52 -19.32
N GLY A 283 -13.09 -2.77 -19.43
CA GLY A 283 -12.72 -3.64 -20.55
C GLY A 283 -11.24 -4.01 -20.56
N ILE A 284 -10.62 -4.19 -19.39
CA ILE A 284 -9.21 -4.62 -19.31
C ILE A 284 -9.11 -6.09 -19.72
N VAL A 285 -8.38 -6.37 -20.79
CA VAL A 285 -8.24 -7.70 -21.40
C VAL A 285 -6.80 -8.19 -21.54
N CYS A 286 -5.81 -7.36 -21.15
CA CYS A 286 -4.41 -7.75 -21.28
C CYS A 286 -4.00 -8.81 -20.24
N PRO A 287 -2.96 -9.63 -20.52
CA PRO A 287 -2.39 -10.51 -19.52
C PRO A 287 -1.87 -9.74 -18.31
N VAL A 288 -2.09 -10.28 -17.11
CA VAL A 288 -1.62 -9.68 -15.85
C VAL A 288 -0.78 -10.71 -15.10
N ARG A 289 0.43 -10.37 -14.64
CA ARG A 289 1.27 -11.31 -13.87
C ARG A 289 0.74 -11.51 -12.45
N ARG A 290 0.45 -10.41 -11.73
CA ARG A 290 -0.08 -10.39 -10.36
C ARG A 290 -1.42 -9.67 -10.34
N LEU A 291 -2.48 -10.34 -9.92
CA LEU A 291 -3.82 -9.78 -9.83
C LEU A 291 -4.25 -9.72 -8.36
N SER A 292 -4.65 -8.54 -7.89
CA SER A 292 -5.29 -8.35 -6.59
C SER A 292 -6.71 -7.84 -6.82
N LEU A 293 -7.72 -8.58 -6.36
CA LEU A 293 -9.12 -8.24 -6.62
C LEU A 293 -9.76 -7.37 -5.53
N GLY A 294 -8.96 -6.90 -4.58
CA GLY A 294 -9.46 -6.16 -3.41
C GLY A 294 -10.54 -6.94 -2.67
N PHE A 295 -11.49 -6.22 -2.08
CA PHE A 295 -12.63 -6.81 -1.37
C PHE A 295 -13.55 -7.55 -2.34
N CYS A 296 -13.59 -8.87 -2.22
CA CYS A 296 -14.48 -9.76 -2.95
C CYS A 296 -15.71 -10.07 -2.09
N ASP A 297 -16.89 -9.74 -2.62
CA ASP A 297 -18.17 -10.19 -2.06
C ASP A 297 -18.58 -11.53 -2.68
N TYR A 298 -19.38 -12.33 -1.97
CA TYR A 298 -19.79 -13.66 -2.43
C TYR A 298 -20.70 -13.61 -3.67
N ASP A 299 -21.34 -12.46 -3.92
CA ASP A 299 -22.18 -12.23 -5.09
C ASP A 299 -21.38 -11.97 -6.38
N LEU A 300 -20.03 -11.91 -6.32
CA LEU A 300 -19.15 -11.61 -7.46
C LEU A 300 -18.43 -12.83 -8.03
N ASP A 301 -18.84 -14.05 -7.69
CA ASP A 301 -18.15 -15.29 -8.11
C ASP A 301 -18.05 -15.43 -9.65
N GLU A 302 -19.08 -15.03 -10.38
CA GLU A 302 -19.08 -15.05 -11.86
C GLU A 302 -18.08 -14.03 -12.42
N GLU A 303 -18.08 -12.80 -11.90
CA GLU A 303 -17.16 -11.73 -12.31
C GLU A 303 -15.71 -12.05 -11.98
N ILE A 304 -15.44 -12.66 -10.82
CA ILE A 304 -14.10 -13.11 -10.44
C ILE A 304 -13.65 -14.19 -11.42
N THR A 305 -14.49 -15.18 -11.70
CA THR A 305 -14.19 -16.27 -12.65
C THR A 305 -13.90 -15.72 -14.04
N GLU A 306 -14.76 -14.84 -14.56
CA GLU A 306 -14.58 -14.18 -15.85
C GLU A 306 -13.25 -13.40 -15.86
N THR A 307 -12.99 -12.62 -14.82
CA THR A 307 -11.80 -11.77 -14.70
C THR A 307 -10.51 -12.59 -14.65
N VAL A 308 -10.45 -13.62 -13.81
CA VAL A 308 -9.26 -14.50 -13.70
C VAL A 308 -9.02 -15.25 -15.00
N SER A 309 -10.07 -15.80 -15.62
CA SER A 309 -9.98 -16.50 -16.92
C SER A 309 -9.48 -15.58 -18.03
N ARG A 310 -9.93 -14.32 -18.03
CA ARG A 310 -9.58 -13.30 -19.01
C ARG A 310 -8.14 -12.80 -18.85
N LEU A 311 -7.73 -12.48 -17.62
CA LEU A 311 -6.43 -11.87 -17.33
C LEU A 311 -5.28 -12.88 -17.13
N ARG A 312 -5.61 -14.15 -16.84
CA ARG A 312 -4.67 -15.28 -16.68
C ARG A 312 -3.50 -15.01 -15.71
N PRO A 313 -3.78 -14.61 -14.46
CA PRO A 313 -2.71 -14.29 -13.52
C PRO A 313 -1.90 -15.49 -13.06
N SER A 314 -0.59 -15.26 -12.85
CA SER A 314 0.29 -16.25 -12.22
C SER A 314 0.20 -16.22 -10.68
N LYS A 315 -0.05 -15.03 -10.12
CA LYS A 315 -0.32 -14.78 -8.70
C LYS A 315 -1.67 -14.08 -8.55
N LEU A 316 -2.53 -14.61 -7.69
CA LEU A 316 -3.85 -14.06 -7.37
C LEU A 316 -3.92 -13.72 -5.88
N THR A 317 -4.33 -12.50 -5.55
CA THR A 317 -4.65 -12.06 -4.19
C THR A 317 -6.15 -11.81 -4.09
N LEU A 318 -6.80 -12.43 -3.11
CA LEU A 318 -8.22 -12.28 -2.79
C LEU A 318 -8.36 -11.74 -1.37
N ASP A 319 -9.03 -10.59 -1.19
CA ASP A 319 -9.45 -10.13 0.14
C ASP A 319 -10.91 -10.46 0.38
N LEU A 320 -11.16 -11.16 1.47
CA LEU A 320 -12.43 -11.77 1.77
C LEU A 320 -12.95 -11.18 3.07
N ARG A 321 -14.07 -10.48 2.97
CA ARG A 321 -14.85 -10.09 4.13
C ARG A 321 -15.90 -11.15 4.38
N CYS A 322 -15.79 -11.84 5.52
CA CYS A 322 -16.94 -12.61 5.99
C CYS A 322 -17.88 -11.69 6.76
N GLY A 323 -19.12 -11.64 6.30
CA GLY A 323 -20.24 -11.27 7.14
C GLY A 323 -20.43 -12.28 8.28
N PRO A 324 -21.27 -11.94 9.27
CA PRO A 324 -21.51 -12.75 10.47
C PRO A 324 -22.04 -14.18 10.18
N ASP A 325 -22.63 -14.39 9.00
CA ASP A 325 -23.43 -15.58 8.70
C ASP A 325 -22.74 -16.61 7.79
N TRP A 326 -21.41 -16.54 7.61
CA TRP A 326 -20.58 -17.53 6.89
C TRP A 326 -21.31 -18.21 5.73
N VAL A 327 -21.94 -17.42 4.85
CA VAL A 327 -22.59 -17.99 3.69
C VAL A 327 -21.49 -18.61 2.86
N VAL A 328 -21.48 -19.94 2.82
CA VAL A 328 -20.56 -20.70 1.98
C VAL A 328 -20.79 -20.15 0.58
N PRO A 329 -19.75 -19.61 -0.09
CA PRO A 329 -19.89 -19.13 -1.45
C PRO A 329 -20.55 -20.22 -2.27
N LEU A 330 -21.46 -19.85 -3.18
CA LEU A 330 -22.00 -20.76 -4.18
C LEU A 330 -20.91 -21.04 -5.23
N ALA A 331 -19.77 -21.53 -4.74
CA ALA A 331 -18.55 -21.62 -5.48
C ALA A 331 -18.76 -22.53 -6.67
N HIS A 332 -18.61 -21.95 -7.84
CA HIS A 332 -18.37 -22.74 -9.02
C HIS A 332 -16.90 -23.18 -8.98
N PRO A 333 -16.58 -24.49 -9.09
CA PRO A 333 -15.21 -25.00 -9.12
C PRO A 333 -14.40 -24.51 -10.34
N SER A 334 -14.90 -23.55 -11.12
CA SER A 334 -14.31 -23.05 -12.36
C SER A 334 -13.32 -21.90 -12.20
N LEU A 335 -13.23 -21.26 -11.02
CA LEU A 335 -12.39 -20.07 -10.80
C LEU A 335 -10.94 -20.23 -11.28
N MET A 336 -10.43 -21.46 -11.24
CA MET A 336 -9.05 -21.81 -11.61
C MET A 336 -8.93 -22.80 -12.78
N LEU A 337 -10.04 -23.20 -13.40
CA LEU A 337 -10.01 -24.11 -14.53
C LEU A 337 -9.66 -23.36 -15.81
N HIS A 338 -8.39 -23.43 -16.21
CA HIS A 338 -8.00 -23.04 -17.56
C HIS A 338 -7.96 -24.29 -18.45
N SER A 339 -8.66 -24.25 -19.57
CA SER A 339 -8.69 -25.34 -20.56
C SER A 339 -7.33 -25.59 -21.21
N SER A 340 -6.36 -24.66 -21.08
CA SER A 340 -4.99 -24.82 -21.56
C SER A 340 -4.05 -25.30 -20.46
N ARG A 341 -3.20 -26.29 -20.76
CA ARG A 341 -2.33 -26.99 -19.80
C ARG A 341 -1.33 -26.11 -19.03
N ASP A 342 -1.04 -24.88 -19.44
CA ASP A 342 0.13 -24.13 -18.96
C ASP A 342 -0.14 -22.75 -18.30
N ALA A 343 -1.37 -22.26 -18.21
CA ALA A 343 -1.63 -20.84 -17.88
C ALA A 343 -2.41 -20.56 -16.58
N GLY A 344 -2.41 -21.45 -15.58
CA GLY A 344 -3.19 -21.26 -14.34
C GLY A 344 -2.49 -20.46 -13.23
N VAL A 345 -3.26 -20.03 -12.22
CA VAL A 345 -2.75 -19.41 -10.99
C VAL A 345 -1.87 -20.40 -10.23
N LYS A 346 -0.59 -20.05 -10.06
CA LYS A 346 0.37 -20.85 -9.29
C LYS A 346 0.43 -20.40 -7.83
N HIS A 347 0.31 -19.11 -7.59
CA HIS A 347 0.43 -18.53 -6.25
C HIS A 347 -0.92 -17.91 -5.86
N LEU A 348 -1.55 -18.42 -4.82
CA LEU A 348 -2.82 -17.89 -4.31
C LEU A 348 -2.57 -17.29 -2.93
N PHE A 349 -2.91 -16.01 -2.78
CA PHE A 349 -2.91 -15.32 -1.51
C PHE A 349 -4.33 -14.96 -1.08
N VAL A 350 -4.74 -15.45 0.07
CA VAL A 350 -6.08 -15.26 0.63
C VAL A 350 -5.97 -14.42 1.89
N LYS A 351 -6.46 -13.18 1.85
CA LYS A 351 -6.62 -12.31 3.01
C LYS A 351 -8.02 -12.47 3.57
N LYS A 352 -8.13 -12.72 4.88
CA LYS A 352 -9.39 -12.97 5.57
C LYS A 352 -9.59 -12.02 6.73
N THR A 353 -10.53 -11.09 6.56
CA THR A 353 -10.93 -10.17 7.62
C THR A 353 -12.04 -10.80 8.47
N LEU A 354 -11.75 -11.03 9.76
CA LEU A 354 -12.72 -11.51 10.74
C LEU A 354 -13.55 -10.34 11.28
N THR A 355 -14.76 -10.17 10.77
CA THR A 355 -15.69 -9.20 11.34
C THR A 355 -16.22 -9.73 12.68
N GLY A 356 -16.09 -8.92 13.74
CA GLY A 356 -16.30 -9.34 15.15
C GLY A 356 -17.75 -9.59 15.55
N SER A 357 -18.45 -10.47 14.85
CA SER A 357 -19.75 -10.98 15.30
C SER A 357 -19.57 -11.71 16.63
N ARG A 358 -20.28 -11.23 17.66
CA ARG A 358 -20.21 -11.79 19.03
C ARG A 358 -20.77 -13.21 19.14
N ARG A 359 -21.39 -13.75 18.08
CA ARG A 359 -22.26 -14.93 18.21
C ARG A 359 -21.55 -16.27 17.99
N SER A 360 -20.47 -16.32 17.21
CA SER A 360 -19.67 -17.54 17.04
C SER A 360 -18.22 -17.22 16.68
N PRO A 361 -17.20 -17.75 17.39
CA PRO A 361 -15.82 -17.63 16.97
C PRO A 361 -15.61 -18.35 15.63
N ALA A 362 -14.80 -17.78 14.75
CA ALA A 362 -14.37 -18.45 13.53
C ALA A 362 -13.60 -19.72 13.89
N THR A 363 -14.02 -20.86 13.34
CA THR A 363 -13.31 -22.14 13.52
C THR A 363 -12.50 -22.49 12.27
N THR A 364 -11.50 -23.37 12.42
CA THR A 364 -10.75 -23.92 11.27
C THR A 364 -11.69 -24.54 10.24
N SER A 365 -12.72 -25.28 10.66
CA SER A 365 -13.71 -25.89 9.75
C SER A 365 -14.45 -24.85 8.91
N SER A 366 -14.94 -23.77 9.54
CA SER A 366 -15.65 -22.70 8.83
C SER A 366 -14.77 -22.01 7.79
N PHE A 367 -13.46 -21.90 8.07
CA PHE A 367 -12.50 -21.39 7.10
C PHE A 367 -12.26 -22.39 5.96
N MET A 368 -12.16 -23.68 6.27
CA MET A 368 -11.98 -24.75 5.29
C MET A 368 -13.16 -24.85 4.33
N ASP A 369 -14.40 -24.85 4.83
CA ASP A 369 -15.60 -24.90 4.01
C ASP A 369 -15.64 -23.79 2.95
N TRP A 370 -15.02 -22.65 3.28
CA TRP A 370 -14.94 -21.49 2.41
C TRP A 370 -13.80 -21.58 1.37
N ILE A 371 -12.61 -22.05 1.76
CA ILE A 371 -11.43 -22.07 0.87
C ILE A 371 -11.37 -23.32 -0.02
N LEU A 372 -11.92 -24.44 0.45
CA LEU A 372 -11.90 -25.72 -0.28
C LEU A 372 -12.44 -25.61 -1.71
N PRO A 373 -13.59 -24.95 -1.96
CA PRO A 373 -14.11 -24.83 -3.31
C PRO A 373 -13.19 -24.08 -4.28
N LEU A 374 -12.37 -23.14 -3.78
CA LEU A 374 -11.39 -22.42 -4.59
C LEU A 374 -10.19 -23.30 -5.00
N LEU A 375 -9.87 -24.31 -4.19
CA LEU A 375 -8.69 -25.13 -4.35
C LEU A 375 -8.93 -26.41 -5.13
N PHE A 376 -10.16 -26.93 -5.16
CA PHE A 376 -10.47 -28.26 -5.68
C PHE A 376 -10.00 -28.50 -7.12
N THR A 377 -9.99 -27.45 -7.94
CA THR A 377 -9.58 -27.50 -9.35
C THR A 377 -8.31 -26.72 -9.64
N ALA A 378 -7.72 -26.11 -8.63
CA ALA A 378 -6.61 -25.20 -8.78
C ALA A 378 -5.27 -25.94 -8.86
N ARG A 379 -4.33 -25.35 -9.61
CA ARG A 379 -2.93 -25.80 -9.66
C ARG A 379 -2.03 -24.90 -8.82
N VAL A 380 -2.51 -24.57 -7.62
CA VAL A 380 -1.80 -23.69 -6.70
C VAL A 380 -0.62 -24.44 -6.12
N GLU A 381 0.59 -23.96 -6.39
CA GLU A 381 1.84 -24.49 -5.85
C GLU A 381 2.15 -23.85 -4.48
N LEU A 382 1.84 -22.55 -4.33
CA LEU A 382 2.01 -21.79 -3.10
C LEU A 382 0.68 -21.17 -2.67
N LEU A 383 0.22 -21.56 -1.48
CA LEU A 383 -0.97 -20.99 -0.84
C LEU A 383 -0.55 -20.17 0.38
N HIS A 384 -0.88 -18.89 0.39
CA HIS A 384 -0.77 -18.05 1.59
C HIS A 384 -2.17 -17.70 2.09
N VAL A 385 -2.38 -17.89 3.39
CA VAL A 385 -3.57 -17.48 4.10
C VAL A 385 -3.18 -16.45 5.16
N ALA A 386 -3.71 -15.24 5.09
CA ALA A 386 -3.60 -14.24 6.14
C ALA A 386 -4.95 -14.03 6.82
N ILE A 387 -4.98 -14.10 8.14
CA ILE A 387 -6.19 -13.96 8.97
C ILE A 387 -5.93 -12.82 9.95
N SER A 388 -6.77 -11.79 9.89
CA SER A 388 -6.70 -10.63 10.78
C SER A 388 -8.09 -10.13 11.14
N LYS A 389 -8.21 -9.37 12.22
CA LYS A 389 -9.45 -8.64 12.56
C LYS A 389 -9.70 -7.47 11.61
N SER A 390 -8.61 -6.88 11.11
CA SER A 390 -8.62 -5.85 10.09
C SER A 390 -7.33 -5.95 9.28
N PHE A 391 -7.47 -5.87 7.96
CA PHE A 391 -6.36 -5.47 7.09
C PHE A 391 -6.59 -4.00 6.77
N GLU A 392 -5.74 -3.13 7.34
CA GLU A 392 -5.76 -1.70 7.02
C GLU A 392 -4.85 -1.38 5.82
N SER A 393 -4.04 -2.35 5.38
CA SER A 393 -3.06 -2.21 4.31
C SER A 393 -3.25 -3.30 3.27
N ASP A 394 -3.13 -2.94 1.99
CA ASP A 394 -3.07 -3.87 0.86
C ASP A 394 -1.73 -4.61 0.78
N SER A 395 -0.83 -4.41 1.73
CA SER A 395 0.47 -5.07 1.75
C SER A 395 0.36 -6.58 1.80
N ASP A 396 1.24 -7.21 1.02
CA ASP A 396 1.47 -8.65 1.05
C ASP A 396 2.59 -9.05 2.03
N ASP A 397 3.24 -8.08 2.68
CA ASP A 397 4.29 -8.33 3.68
C ASP A 397 3.66 -8.81 5.01
N PRO A 398 3.97 -10.05 5.46
CA PRO A 398 3.50 -10.56 6.74
C PRO A 398 3.89 -9.67 7.93
N GLN A 399 5.03 -8.98 7.88
CA GLN A 399 5.49 -8.14 8.97
C GLN A 399 4.62 -6.90 9.14
N GLU A 400 4.23 -6.25 8.04
CA GLU A 400 3.32 -5.09 8.08
C GLU A 400 1.93 -5.50 8.61
N VAL A 401 1.44 -6.67 8.19
CA VAL A 401 0.18 -7.24 8.73
C VAL A 401 0.24 -7.42 10.25
N LEU A 402 1.35 -7.95 10.77
CA LEU A 402 1.54 -8.18 12.21
C LEU A 402 1.63 -6.87 13.00
N GLU A 403 2.29 -5.86 12.44
CA GLU A 403 2.44 -4.55 13.08
C GLU A 403 1.11 -3.79 13.16
N SER A 404 0.31 -3.79 12.09
CA SER A 404 -1.04 -3.19 12.08
C SER A 404 -1.96 -3.85 13.12
N ALA A 405 -1.93 -5.18 13.24
CA ALA A 405 -2.80 -5.91 14.17
C ALA A 405 -2.47 -5.66 15.65
N ARG A 406 -1.19 -5.46 15.99
CA ARG A 406 -0.77 -5.17 17.38
C ARG A 406 -1.34 -3.87 17.91
N ALA A 407 -1.63 -2.90 17.04
CA ALA A 407 -2.25 -1.64 17.43
C ALA A 407 -3.73 -1.80 17.83
N VAL A 408 -4.43 -2.80 17.26
CA VAL A 408 -5.87 -3.00 17.43
C VAL A 408 -6.22 -3.94 18.59
N ILE A 409 -5.35 -4.91 18.91
CA ILE A 409 -5.68 -6.02 19.80
C ILE A 409 -5.10 -5.80 21.20
N ALA A 410 -5.78 -4.96 21.99
CA ALA A 410 -5.62 -4.93 23.45
C ALA A 410 -6.82 -5.54 24.20
N SER A 411 -7.89 -5.98 23.51
CA SER A 411 -9.19 -6.17 24.18
C SER A 411 -10.02 -7.39 23.78
N SER A 412 -9.46 -8.41 23.11
CA SER A 412 -10.30 -9.53 22.65
C SER A 412 -9.57 -10.85 22.50
N ASN A 413 -10.25 -11.94 22.88
CA ASN A 413 -9.86 -13.32 22.58
C ASN A 413 -9.61 -13.44 21.07
N GLY A 414 -8.41 -13.92 20.71
CA GLY A 414 -8.06 -14.21 19.32
C GLY A 414 -8.88 -15.37 18.75
N PRO A 415 -8.92 -15.54 17.42
CA PRO A 415 -9.53 -16.72 16.83
C PRO A 415 -8.77 -17.98 17.28
N ASP A 416 -9.50 -19.04 17.61
CA ASP A 416 -8.95 -20.36 17.95
C ASP A 416 -8.72 -21.14 16.64
N ILE A 417 -7.67 -20.74 15.91
CA ILE A 417 -7.28 -21.37 14.66
C ILE A 417 -5.94 -22.05 14.88
N ASP A 418 -5.97 -23.38 14.88
CA ASP A 418 -4.76 -24.19 14.79
C ASP A 418 -4.18 -24.10 13.39
N ALA A 419 -3.09 -23.33 13.26
CA ALA A 419 -2.44 -23.09 11.98
C ALA A 419 -1.82 -24.37 11.40
N GLU A 420 -1.33 -25.29 12.22
CA GLU A 420 -0.73 -26.54 11.74
C GLU A 420 -1.80 -27.49 11.21
N ALA A 421 -2.91 -27.65 11.95
CA ALA A 421 -4.06 -28.42 11.49
C ALA A 421 -4.62 -27.83 10.18
N LEU A 422 -4.78 -26.50 10.11
CA LEU A 422 -5.22 -25.81 8.91
C LEU A 422 -4.28 -26.06 7.72
N ALA A 423 -2.96 -25.98 7.91
CA ALA A 423 -1.99 -26.25 6.85
C ALA A 423 -2.10 -27.71 6.35
N GLY A 424 -2.24 -28.67 7.26
CA GLY A 424 -2.44 -30.09 6.93
C GLY A 424 -3.72 -30.34 6.13
N ASP A 425 -4.83 -29.70 6.51
CA ASP A 425 -6.11 -29.81 5.81
C ASP A 425 -6.04 -29.24 4.40
N LEU A 426 -5.43 -28.06 4.23
CA LEU A 426 -5.21 -27.42 2.92
C LEU A 426 -4.32 -28.27 2.01
N ALA A 427 -3.24 -28.83 2.56
CA ALA A 427 -2.31 -29.70 1.84
C ALA A 427 -2.98 -30.99 1.33
N ARG A 428 -3.90 -31.57 2.12
CA ARG A 428 -4.68 -32.75 1.73
C ARG A 428 -5.75 -32.43 0.68
N ALA A 429 -6.36 -31.25 0.78
CA ALA A 429 -7.41 -30.83 -0.14
C ALA A 429 -6.92 -30.54 -1.57
N CYS A 430 -5.67 -30.13 -1.73
CA CYS A 430 -5.13 -29.72 -3.02
C CYS A 430 -3.76 -30.36 -3.28
N ALA A 431 -3.73 -31.36 -4.17
CA ALA A 431 -2.52 -32.14 -4.45
C ALA A 431 -1.38 -31.33 -5.09
N SER A 432 -1.67 -30.16 -5.67
CA SER A 432 -0.69 -29.29 -6.31
C SER A 432 0.09 -28.42 -5.32
N ILE A 433 -0.43 -28.19 -4.11
CA ILE A 433 0.19 -27.33 -3.10
C ILE A 433 1.50 -27.93 -2.60
N ARG A 434 2.59 -27.20 -2.76
CA ARG A 434 3.94 -27.54 -2.26
C ARG A 434 4.31 -26.73 -1.03
N THR A 435 3.75 -25.53 -0.88
CA THR A 435 4.02 -24.65 0.25
C THR A 435 2.72 -24.04 0.76
N VAL A 436 2.54 -24.06 2.07
CA VAL A 436 1.48 -23.34 2.76
C VAL A 436 2.11 -22.32 3.69
N ALA A 437 1.69 -21.06 3.59
CA ALA A 437 2.03 -20.01 4.54
C ALA A 437 0.76 -19.56 5.26
N ILE A 438 0.80 -19.44 6.59
CA ILE A 438 -0.33 -18.95 7.38
C ILE A 438 0.15 -17.81 8.25
N THR A 439 -0.55 -16.68 8.16
CA THR A 439 -0.34 -15.50 8.99
C THR A 439 -1.59 -15.28 9.82
N ILE A 440 -1.49 -15.40 11.14
CA ILE A 440 -2.60 -15.13 12.04
C ILE A 440 -2.20 -13.93 12.88
N ALA A 441 -2.87 -12.81 12.71
CA ALA A 441 -2.62 -11.61 13.50
C ALA A 441 -3.32 -11.74 14.86
N PRO A 442 -2.63 -11.60 16.01
CA PRO A 442 -1.24 -11.18 16.20
C PRO A 442 -0.25 -12.33 16.47
N ILE A 443 -0.68 -13.59 16.36
CA ILE A 443 0.08 -14.81 16.72
C ILE A 443 1.44 -14.85 16.00
N GLY A 444 1.44 -14.64 14.68
CA GLY A 444 2.65 -14.68 13.88
C GLY A 444 2.43 -15.21 12.47
N HIS A 445 3.56 -15.44 11.80
CA HIS A 445 3.66 -16.01 10.47
C HIS A 445 4.37 -17.36 10.57
N THR A 446 3.86 -18.39 9.91
CA THR A 446 4.50 -19.71 9.84
C THR A 446 4.37 -20.27 8.42
N VAL A 447 5.40 -20.98 7.97
CA VAL A 447 5.48 -21.57 6.64
C VAL A 447 5.73 -23.07 6.78
N TRP A 448 5.05 -23.86 5.96
CA TRP A 448 5.20 -25.31 5.86
C TRP A 448 5.50 -25.71 4.41
N SER A 449 6.42 -26.65 4.24
CA SER A 449 6.55 -27.41 3.00
C SER A 449 5.65 -28.64 3.05
N VAL A 450 5.10 -29.05 1.91
CA VAL A 450 4.25 -30.24 1.80
C VAL A 450 5.02 -31.38 1.11
N ASP A 451 5.25 -32.45 1.84
CA ASP A 451 5.81 -33.70 1.35
C ASP A 451 4.69 -34.70 1.00
N ARG A 452 4.87 -35.43 -0.10
CA ARG A 452 3.95 -36.46 -0.61
C ARG A 452 4.67 -37.74 -1.04
N ALA A 453 5.90 -37.97 -0.59
CA ALA A 453 6.68 -39.16 -0.97
C ALA A 453 5.94 -40.49 -0.74
N ASP A 454 5.11 -40.56 0.31
CA ASP A 454 4.36 -41.77 0.70
C ASP A 454 2.92 -41.83 0.14
N GLY A 455 2.54 -40.90 -0.75
CA GLY A 455 1.17 -40.78 -1.26
C GLY A 455 0.18 -40.06 -0.32
N GLU A 456 0.54 -39.88 0.95
CA GLU A 456 -0.16 -39.00 1.89
C GLU A 456 0.52 -37.63 1.97
N ALA A 457 -0.27 -36.55 2.10
CA ALA A 457 0.25 -35.20 2.29
C ALA A 457 0.68 -35.00 3.75
N ARG A 458 1.97 -34.72 3.97
CA ARG A 458 2.54 -34.35 5.27
C ARG A 458 3.09 -32.93 5.20
N VAL A 459 2.77 -32.11 6.20
CA VAL A 459 3.31 -30.75 6.32
C VAL A 459 4.54 -30.76 7.23
N VAL A 460 5.62 -30.11 6.80
CA VAL A 460 6.85 -29.94 7.57
C VAL A 460 7.05 -28.45 7.80
N LYS A 461 7.04 -28.04 9.07
CA LYS A 461 7.24 -26.64 9.44
C LYS A 461 8.66 -26.20 9.11
N LEU A 462 8.80 -25.11 8.36
CA LEU A 462 10.09 -24.52 8.02
C LEU A 462 10.54 -23.55 9.11
N ASP A 463 11.85 -23.37 9.23
CA ASP A 463 12.39 -22.31 10.10
C ASP A 463 12.15 -20.91 9.50
N ALA A 464 12.38 -19.87 10.30
CA ALA A 464 12.08 -18.50 9.90
C ALA A 464 12.99 -17.96 8.78
N PHE A 465 14.13 -18.58 8.51
CA PHE A 465 15.04 -18.20 7.43
C PHE A 465 14.64 -18.92 6.14
N GLU A 466 14.41 -20.23 6.20
CA GLU A 466 13.90 -21.03 5.09
C GLU A 466 12.53 -20.53 4.63
N GLY A 467 11.62 -20.24 5.56
CA GLY A 467 10.31 -19.68 5.26
C GLY A 467 10.37 -18.37 4.47
N ARG A 468 11.34 -17.49 4.76
CA ARG A 468 11.55 -16.26 3.99
C ARG A 468 12.04 -16.53 2.57
N ARG A 469 12.95 -17.50 2.39
CA ARG A 469 13.49 -17.85 1.07
C ARG A 469 12.45 -18.45 0.13
N VAL A 470 11.37 -19.02 0.65
CA VAL A 470 10.26 -19.53 -0.17
C VAL A 470 9.34 -18.39 -0.63
N TRP A 471 9.41 -17.25 0.05
CA TRP A 471 8.60 -16.06 -0.23
C TRP A 471 9.25 -15.11 -1.23
N ASP A 472 10.57 -14.94 -1.15
CA ASP A 472 11.41 -14.17 -2.07
C ASP A 472 11.55 -14.87 -3.44
#